data_AF-A0A6J8BLB0-F1
#
_entry.id   AF-A0A6J8BLB0-F1
#
_cell.length_a   1.000
_cell.length_b   1.000
_cell.length_c   1.000
_cell.angle_alpha   90.00
_cell.angle_beta   90.00
_cell.angle_gamma   90.00
#
_symmetry.space_group_name_H-M   'P 1'
#
loop_
_entity.id
_entity.type
_entity.pdbx_description
1 polymer ?
#
loop_
_entity_poly.entity_id
_entity_poly.type
_entity_poly.pdbx_seq_one_letter_code
_entity_poly.pdbx_strand_id
1 'polypeptide(L)'
;MLLGNLPPKFRSQLHCIQLVALCHSTTLKQNGFEKILDPLINDLQFLETNGITVSKHNIDHHFYGTVSVVIADNLGAHGIGGYMESFTTLGNCRFCFIDKHHMQTKYDCSNFNMRTPEMYNNQARLVQADPTLASVYGIKRSSTLNKLFSCCRWNAI
;
A
#
# COMPACT_ATOMS: atom_id res chain seq x y z
N MET A 1 -11.44 -5.69 -10.55
CA MET A 1 -10.95 -5.86 -11.95
C MET A 1 -10.90 -7.34 -12.24
N LEU A 2 -11.45 -7.80 -13.36
CA LEU A 2 -11.52 -9.22 -13.73
C LEU A 2 -10.67 -9.40 -14.99
N LEU A 3 -9.56 -10.14 -14.90
CA LEU A 3 -8.78 -10.48 -16.10
C LEU A 3 -9.51 -11.60 -16.85
N GLY A 4 -10.20 -11.25 -17.93
CA GLY A 4 -11.04 -12.18 -18.71
C GLY A 4 -10.27 -13.33 -19.36
N ASN A 5 -8.95 -13.17 -19.52
CA ASN A 5 -8.03 -14.18 -20.08
C ASN A 5 -7.49 -15.18 -19.04
N LEU A 6 -7.74 -14.97 -17.74
CA LEU A 6 -7.42 -15.96 -16.71
C LEU A 6 -8.51 -17.03 -16.67
N PRO A 7 -8.15 -18.34 -16.70
CA PRO A 7 -9.10 -19.42 -16.49
C PRO A 7 -9.95 -19.20 -15.23
N PRO A 8 -11.25 -19.57 -15.22
CA PRO A 8 -12.15 -19.31 -14.10
C PRO A 8 -11.63 -19.77 -12.73
N LYS A 9 -10.86 -20.88 -12.70
CA LYS A 9 -10.23 -21.42 -11.48
C LYS A 9 -9.22 -20.50 -10.79
N PHE A 10 -8.72 -19.47 -11.48
CA PHE A 10 -7.75 -18.51 -10.94
C PHE A 10 -8.39 -17.15 -10.62
N ARG A 11 -9.70 -17.01 -10.82
CA ARG A 11 -10.43 -15.77 -10.53
C ARG A 11 -10.89 -15.81 -9.08
N SER A 12 -10.70 -14.71 -8.36
CA SER A 12 -11.24 -14.57 -7.01
C SER A 12 -12.75 -14.76 -7.04
N GLN A 13 -13.25 -15.60 -6.12
CA GLN A 13 -14.68 -15.83 -5.97
C GLN A 13 -15.27 -14.76 -5.05
N LEU A 14 -16.51 -14.35 -5.31
CA LEU A 14 -17.14 -13.25 -4.55
C LEU A 14 -17.21 -13.54 -3.05
N HIS A 15 -17.45 -14.79 -2.66
CA HIS A 15 -17.51 -15.19 -1.25
C HIS A 15 -16.14 -15.16 -0.55
N CYS A 16 -15.03 -15.03 -1.28
CA CYS A 16 -13.71 -14.82 -0.71
C CYS A 16 -13.40 -13.33 -0.46
N ILE A 17 -14.29 -12.42 -0.86
CA ILE A 17 -14.14 -10.98 -0.68
C ILE A 17 -14.99 -10.57 0.53
N GLN A 18 -14.32 -10.25 1.63
CA GLN A 18 -14.98 -9.78 2.85
C GLN A 18 -14.81 -8.27 2.96
N LEU A 19 -15.92 -7.55 3.09
CA LEU A 19 -15.90 -6.10 3.25
C LEU A 19 -15.50 -5.75 4.68
N VAL A 20 -14.37 -5.07 4.84
CA VAL A 20 -13.82 -4.68 6.15
C VAL A 20 -14.08 -3.23 6.51
N ALA A 21 -14.15 -2.32 5.54
CA ALA A 21 -14.37 -0.89 5.79
C ALA A 21 -15.06 -0.20 4.61
N LEU A 22 -15.89 0.80 4.92
CA LEU A 22 -16.46 1.75 3.98
C LEU A 22 -16.31 3.16 4.54
N CYS A 23 -15.97 4.12 3.67
CA CYS A 23 -15.84 5.51 4.05
C CYS A 23 -16.27 6.41 2.89
N HIS A 24 -16.91 7.53 3.20
CA HIS A 24 -17.26 8.52 2.19
C HIS A 24 -15.99 9.24 1.70
N SER A 25 -15.92 9.52 0.41
CA SER A 25 -14.73 10.14 -0.19
C SER A 25 -14.40 11.52 0.39
N THR A 26 -15.41 12.29 0.83
CA THR A 26 -15.19 13.58 1.49
C THR A 26 -14.55 13.40 2.87
N THR A 27 -14.98 12.41 3.64
CA THR A 27 -14.41 12.07 4.95
C THR A 27 -12.97 11.60 4.78
N LEU A 28 -12.68 10.78 3.76
CA LEU A 28 -11.32 10.37 3.42
C LEU A 28 -10.44 11.57 3.07
N LYS A 29 -10.94 12.54 2.29
CA LYS A 29 -10.20 13.76 1.92
C LYS A 29 -9.89 14.64 3.14
N GLN A 30 -10.82 14.72 4.10
CA GLN A 30 -10.65 15.54 5.31
C GLN A 30 -9.71 14.91 6.34
N ASN A 31 -9.81 13.59 6.52
CA ASN A 31 -9.13 12.88 7.61
C ASN A 31 -7.88 12.10 7.17
N GLY A 32 -7.75 11.81 5.87
CA GLY A 32 -6.68 11.00 5.32
C GLY A 32 -6.85 9.50 5.60
N PHE A 33 -6.05 8.68 4.91
CA PHE A 33 -6.06 7.23 5.09
C PHE A 33 -5.63 6.79 6.49
N GLU A 34 -4.73 7.53 7.13
CA GLU A 34 -4.22 7.19 8.47
C GLU A 34 -5.36 7.06 9.49
N LYS A 35 -6.22 8.08 9.60
CA LYS A 35 -7.34 8.05 10.56
C LYS A 35 -8.41 7.03 10.17
N ILE A 36 -8.68 6.86 8.88
CA ILE A 36 -9.75 5.97 8.41
C ILE A 36 -9.36 4.50 8.56
N LEU A 37 -8.09 4.17 8.33
CA LEU A 37 -7.59 2.79 8.42
C LEU A 37 -7.08 2.43 9.81
N ASP A 38 -6.95 3.38 10.74
CA ASP A 38 -6.38 3.11 12.07
C ASP A 38 -7.01 1.91 12.80
N PRO A 39 -8.35 1.75 12.84
CA PRO A 39 -8.96 0.57 13.47
C PRO A 39 -8.52 -0.74 12.81
N LEU A 40 -8.52 -0.79 11.48
CA LEU A 40 -8.10 -1.97 10.72
C LEU A 40 -6.61 -2.27 10.93
N ILE A 41 -5.76 -1.24 10.98
CA ILE A 41 -4.33 -1.43 11.23
C ILE A 41 -4.09 -1.99 12.63
N ASN A 42 -4.80 -1.48 13.64
CA ASN A 42 -4.68 -1.99 15.01
C ASN A 42 -5.12 -3.47 15.11
N ASP A 43 -6.23 -3.84 14.46
CA ASP A 43 -6.69 -5.24 14.41
C ASP A 43 -5.67 -6.15 13.69
N LEU A 44 -5.09 -5.69 12.59
CA LEU A 44 -4.05 -6.42 11.85
C LEU A 44 -2.77 -6.57 12.67
N GLN A 45 -2.34 -5.53 13.38
CA GLN A 45 -1.20 -5.61 14.29
C GLN A 45 -1.45 -6.66 15.38
N PHE A 46 -2.64 -6.65 15.98
CA PHE A 46 -3.01 -7.65 16.97
C PHE A 46 -2.98 -9.07 16.38
N LEU A 47 -3.50 -9.27 15.16
CA LEU A 47 -3.42 -10.55 14.46
C LEU A 47 -1.98 -10.98 14.14
N GLU A 48 -1.08 -10.04 13.86
CA GLU A 48 0.34 -10.30 13.59
C GLU A 48 1.11 -10.68 14.86
N THR A 49 0.84 -10.03 15.99
CA THR A 49 1.61 -10.19 17.24
C THR A 49 1.01 -11.18 18.22
N ASN A 50 -0.31 -11.10 18.41
CA ASN A 50 -1.03 -11.84 19.44
C ASN A 50 -1.81 -13.01 18.84
N GLY A 51 -2.28 -12.88 17.60
CA GLY A 51 -3.17 -13.87 16.98
C GLY A 51 -4.54 -13.94 17.65
N ILE A 52 -5.37 -14.87 17.20
CA ILE A 52 -6.70 -15.15 17.76
C ILE A 52 -6.87 -16.65 17.98
N THR A 53 -7.59 -17.02 19.04
CA THR A 53 -7.97 -18.42 19.30
C THR A 53 -9.41 -18.65 18.87
N VAL A 54 -9.62 -19.68 18.06
CA VAL A 54 -10.94 -20.13 17.61
C VAL A 54 -11.16 -21.54 18.11
N SER A 55 -12.17 -21.72 18.97
CA SER A 55 -12.55 -23.02 19.51
C SER A 55 -13.54 -23.71 18.58
N LYS A 56 -13.23 -24.93 18.15
CA LYS A 56 -14.14 -25.77 17.34
C LYS A 56 -14.11 -27.21 17.85
N HIS A 57 -15.29 -27.76 18.16
CA HIS A 57 -15.43 -29.11 18.72
C HIS A 57 -14.57 -29.35 19.98
N ASN A 58 -14.54 -28.38 20.90
CA ASN A 58 -13.71 -28.40 22.12
C ASN A 58 -12.19 -28.47 21.87
N ILE A 59 -11.75 -28.12 20.67
CA ILE A 59 -10.33 -27.98 20.33
C ILE A 59 -10.07 -26.51 20.03
N ASP A 60 -9.08 -25.94 20.72
CA ASP A 60 -8.65 -24.57 20.50
C ASP A 60 -7.60 -24.52 19.40
N HIS A 61 -7.86 -23.69 18.39
CA HIS A 61 -6.93 -23.42 17.30
C HIS A 61 -6.49 -21.97 17.36
N HIS A 62 -5.19 -21.75 17.53
CA HIS A 62 -4.61 -20.40 17.57
C HIS A 62 -4.07 -20.00 16.19
N PHE A 63 -4.46 -18.84 15.70
CA PHE A 63 -4.15 -18.34 14.36
C PHE A 63 -3.49 -16.97 14.42
N TYR A 64 -2.42 -16.80 13.66
CA TYR A 64 -1.85 -15.51 13.33
C TYR A 64 -2.27 -15.10 11.92
N GLY A 65 -2.31 -13.80 11.64
CA GLY A 65 -2.71 -13.26 10.35
C GLY A 65 -1.92 -12.02 9.97
N THR A 66 -1.77 -11.78 8.68
CA THR A 66 -1.14 -10.57 8.15
C THR A 66 -1.66 -10.24 6.74
N VAL A 67 -1.35 -9.04 6.25
CA VAL A 67 -1.57 -8.61 4.88
C VAL A 67 -0.43 -9.09 3.98
N SER A 68 -0.76 -10.00 3.05
CA SER A 68 0.20 -10.51 2.07
C SER A 68 0.35 -9.60 0.85
N VAL A 69 -0.74 -8.97 0.38
CA VAL A 69 -0.75 -8.10 -0.80
C VAL A 69 -1.81 -7.01 -0.62
N VAL A 70 -1.49 -5.78 -1.05
CA VAL A 70 -2.47 -4.69 -1.19
C VAL A 70 -2.68 -4.42 -2.66
N ILE A 71 -3.94 -4.46 -3.11
CA ILE A 71 -4.30 -4.21 -4.51
C ILE A 71 -5.19 -2.98 -4.55
N ALA A 72 -4.80 -1.99 -5.36
CA ALA A 72 -5.56 -0.78 -5.57
C ALA A 72 -5.33 -0.27 -7.00
N ASP A 73 -6.23 0.59 -7.48
CA ASP A 73 -5.93 1.39 -8.67
C ASP A 73 -4.80 2.40 -8.38
N ASN A 74 -4.32 3.12 -9.39
CA ASN A 74 -3.18 4.02 -9.21
C ASN A 74 -3.43 5.11 -8.16
N LEU A 75 -4.64 5.67 -8.12
CA LEU A 75 -4.99 6.73 -7.19
C LEU A 75 -5.03 6.20 -5.75
N GLY A 76 -5.67 5.05 -5.53
CA GLY A 76 -5.73 4.39 -4.23
C GLY A 76 -4.36 3.91 -3.75
N ALA A 77 -3.56 3.31 -4.64
CA ALA A 77 -2.21 2.84 -4.32
C ALA A 77 -1.30 4.01 -3.90
N HIS A 78 -1.37 5.14 -4.62
CA HIS A 78 -0.61 6.33 -4.25
C HIS A 78 -1.11 6.92 -2.93
N GLY A 79 -2.43 7.05 -2.75
CA GLY A 79 -3.01 7.64 -1.54
C GLY A 79 -2.71 6.85 -0.26
N ILE A 80 -2.85 5.52 -0.30
CA ILE A 80 -2.51 4.62 0.82
C ILE A 80 -1.00 4.58 1.04
N GLY A 81 -0.22 4.58 -0.05
CA GLY A 81 1.25 4.59 -0.01
C GLY A 81 1.87 5.94 0.32
N GLY A 82 1.07 6.98 0.57
CA GLY A 82 1.58 8.32 0.89
C GLY A 82 2.34 8.98 -0.26
N TYR A 83 2.20 8.49 -1.48
CA TYR A 83 2.78 9.07 -2.69
C TYR A 83 1.97 10.27 -3.18
N MET A 84 2.55 11.02 -4.10
CA MET A 84 1.86 12.09 -4.81
C MET A 84 0.81 11.51 -5.75
N GLU A 85 -0.46 11.86 -5.55
CA GLU A 85 -1.56 11.45 -6.45
C GLU A 85 -1.62 12.30 -7.75
N SER A 86 -0.65 13.19 -7.97
CA SER A 86 -0.49 13.95 -9.20
C SER A 86 0.69 13.45 -10.03
N PHE A 87 0.44 13.15 -11.31
CA PHE A 87 1.46 12.78 -12.29
C PHE A 87 2.26 13.96 -12.85
N THR A 88 2.09 15.15 -12.27
CA THR A 88 2.85 16.34 -12.66
C THR A 88 4.22 16.45 -11.98
N THR A 89 4.43 15.68 -10.91
CA THR A 89 5.65 15.67 -10.07
C THR A 89 6.85 15.05 -10.78
N LEU A 90 8.06 15.33 -10.28
CA LEU A 90 9.30 14.82 -10.89
C LEU A 90 9.40 13.31 -10.71
N GLY A 91 9.26 12.81 -9.48
CA GLY A 91 9.15 11.39 -9.19
C GLY A 91 7.69 10.98 -9.06
N ASN A 92 7.11 10.34 -10.06
CA ASN A 92 5.71 9.91 -10.04
C ASN A 92 5.54 8.38 -10.01
N CYS A 93 6.61 7.62 -10.21
CA CYS A 93 6.56 6.17 -10.13
C CYS A 93 6.66 5.70 -8.67
N ARG A 94 5.76 4.81 -8.25
CA ARG A 94 5.85 4.18 -6.92
C ARG A 94 6.95 3.11 -6.85
N PHE A 95 7.26 2.47 -7.98
CA PHE A 95 8.17 1.33 -8.05
C PHE A 95 9.65 1.68 -8.23
N CYS A 96 9.96 2.80 -8.88
CA CYS A 96 11.33 3.16 -9.24
C CYS A 96 11.57 4.67 -9.17
N PHE A 97 12.84 5.08 -9.28
CA PHE A 97 13.27 6.49 -9.23
C PHE A 97 13.36 7.16 -10.59
N ILE A 98 12.67 6.64 -11.61
CA ILE A 98 12.62 7.32 -12.89
C ILE A 98 11.92 8.67 -12.72
N ASP A 99 12.52 9.72 -13.28
CA ASP A 99 11.85 11.00 -13.36
C ASP A 99 10.86 11.05 -14.53
N LYS A 100 9.93 12.00 -14.44
CA LYS A 100 8.88 12.23 -15.42
C LYS A 100 9.39 12.43 -16.84
N HIS A 101 10.57 13.04 -17.03
CA HIS A 101 11.11 13.31 -18.37
C HIS A 101 11.63 12.03 -19.01
N HIS A 102 12.38 11.24 -18.25
CA HIS A 102 12.89 9.95 -18.72
C HIS A 102 11.78 8.91 -18.91
N MET A 103 10.67 8.98 -18.16
CA MET A 103 9.53 8.08 -18.34
C MET A 103 8.91 8.17 -19.74
N GLN A 104 9.07 9.30 -20.44
CA GLN A 104 8.55 9.45 -21.81
C GLN A 104 9.41 8.76 -22.87
N THR A 105 10.69 8.50 -22.57
CA THR A 105 11.68 8.05 -23.56
C THR A 105 12.33 6.70 -23.22
N LYS A 106 12.29 6.29 -21.95
CA LYS A 106 12.84 5.01 -21.48
C LYS A 106 11.69 4.03 -21.19
N TYR A 107 11.73 2.88 -21.84
CA TYR A 107 10.71 1.83 -21.69
C TYR A 107 11.28 0.52 -21.13
N ASP A 108 12.61 0.39 -21.09
CA ASP A 108 13.27 -0.78 -20.55
C ASP A 108 13.43 -0.66 -19.03
N CYS A 109 12.54 -1.34 -18.31
CA CYS A 109 12.52 -1.35 -16.85
C CYS A 109 13.73 -2.05 -16.23
N SER A 110 14.50 -2.86 -16.97
CA SER A 110 15.65 -3.58 -16.40
C SER A 110 16.76 -2.63 -15.94
N ASN A 111 16.78 -1.41 -16.49
CA ASN A 111 17.79 -0.39 -16.20
C ASN A 111 17.29 0.67 -15.20
N PHE A 112 16.13 0.47 -14.59
CA PHE A 112 15.59 1.42 -13.61
C PHE A 112 16.04 1.08 -12.21
N ASN A 113 16.46 2.12 -11.47
CA ASN A 113 16.74 2.00 -10.04
C ASN A 113 15.41 1.82 -9.30
N MET A 114 15.15 0.58 -8.86
CA MET A 114 13.95 0.22 -8.12
C MET A 114 13.98 0.82 -6.72
N ARG A 115 12.82 1.26 -6.23
CA ARG A 115 12.67 1.79 -4.89
C ARG A 115 12.65 0.63 -3.89
N THR A 116 13.58 0.66 -2.93
CA THR A 116 13.54 -0.27 -1.79
C THR A 116 12.74 0.34 -0.63
N PRO A 117 12.26 -0.49 0.31
CA PRO A 117 11.59 0.00 1.52
C PRO A 117 12.44 0.99 2.33
N GLU A 118 13.75 0.72 2.44
CA GLU A 118 14.69 1.57 3.18
C GLU A 118 14.82 2.94 2.51
N MET A 119 14.91 2.96 1.18
CA MET A 119 14.95 4.21 0.41
C MET A 119 13.65 5.00 0.53
N TYR A 120 12.50 4.32 0.43
CA TYR A 120 11.19 4.94 0.66
C TYR A 120 11.11 5.58 2.05
N ASN A 121 11.45 4.82 3.10
CA ASN A 121 11.37 5.28 4.48
C ASN A 121 12.30 6.47 4.73
N ASN A 122 13.52 6.45 4.17
CA ASN A 122 14.42 7.59 4.27
C ASN A 122 13.87 8.83 3.55
N GLN A 123 13.32 8.69 2.34
CA GLN A 123 12.70 9.79 1.61
C GLN A 123 11.47 10.35 2.34
N ALA A 124 10.60 9.48 2.87
CA ALA A 124 9.46 9.90 3.66
C ALA A 124 9.88 10.71 4.90
N ARG A 125 10.96 10.29 5.58
CA ARG A 125 11.56 11.03 6.70
C ARG A 125 12.11 12.39 6.26
N LEU A 126 12.80 12.45 5.12
CA LEU A 126 13.33 13.71 4.56
C LEU A 126 12.20 14.68 4.19
N VAL A 127 11.12 14.20 3.57
CA VAL A 127 9.95 15.03 3.24
C VAL A 127 9.26 15.53 4.51
N GLN A 128 9.21 14.72 5.57
CA GLN A 128 8.66 15.16 6.84
C GLN A 128 9.50 16.28 7.47
N ALA A 129 10.82 16.26 7.29
CA ALA A 129 11.71 17.32 7.74
C ALA A 129 11.69 18.56 6.83
N ASP A 130 11.57 18.36 5.51
CA ASP A 130 11.49 19.40 4.49
C ASP A 130 10.38 19.08 3.45
N PRO A 131 9.19 19.67 3.61
CA PRO A 131 8.06 19.43 2.71
C PRO A 131 8.30 19.85 1.25
N THR A 132 9.31 20.69 0.97
CA THR A 132 9.61 21.12 -0.41
C THR A 132 10.11 19.95 -1.27
N LEU A 133 10.66 18.92 -0.65
CA LEU A 133 11.17 17.70 -1.30
C LEU A 133 10.04 16.77 -1.77
N ALA A 134 8.78 17.00 -1.39
CA ALA A 134 7.67 16.12 -1.74
C ALA A 134 7.47 15.96 -3.26
N SER A 135 7.64 17.05 -4.01
CA SER A 135 7.55 17.04 -5.48
C SER A 135 8.72 16.29 -6.14
N VAL A 136 9.90 16.35 -5.51
CA VAL A 136 11.12 15.72 -6.01
C VAL A 136 11.03 14.20 -5.85
N TYR A 137 10.68 13.72 -4.65
CA TYR A 137 10.61 12.29 -4.37
C TYR A 137 9.29 11.63 -4.72
N GLY A 138 8.23 12.43 -4.95
CA GLY A 138 6.90 11.88 -5.20
C GLY A 138 6.21 11.35 -3.96
N ILE A 139 6.63 11.76 -2.77
CA ILE A 139 6.13 11.27 -1.49
C ILE A 139 5.62 12.47 -0.70
N LYS A 140 4.40 12.39 -0.15
CA LYS A 140 3.79 13.41 0.71
C LYS A 140 3.96 13.11 2.20
N ARG A 141 3.94 11.83 2.55
CA ARG A 141 3.92 11.32 3.92
C ARG A 141 4.32 9.85 3.94
N SER A 142 4.64 9.34 5.12
CA SER A 142 4.80 7.90 5.33
C SER A 142 3.47 7.17 5.13
N SER A 143 3.52 5.96 4.57
CA SER A 143 2.35 5.10 4.43
C SER A 143 1.89 4.58 5.79
N THR A 144 0.57 4.52 6.01
CA THR A 144 0.00 3.94 7.23
C THR A 144 0.28 2.43 7.34
N LEU A 145 0.56 1.77 6.21
CA LEU A 145 0.85 0.33 6.16
C LEU A 145 2.21 -0.03 6.74
N ASN A 146 3.13 0.94 6.85
CA ASN A 146 4.44 0.75 7.46
C ASN A 146 4.36 0.43 8.97
N LYS A 147 3.17 0.52 9.58
CA LYS A 147 2.91 0.09 10.96
C LYS A 147 2.86 -1.44 11.11
N LEU A 148 2.68 -2.19 10.02
CA LEU A 148 2.56 -3.65 10.01
C LEU A 148 3.94 -4.31 9.83
N PHE A 149 4.17 -5.47 10.47
CA PHE A 149 5.47 -6.15 10.44
C PHE A 149 5.79 -6.78 9.09
N SER A 150 4.76 -7.31 8.41
CA SER A 150 4.90 -8.09 7.18
C SER A 150 4.28 -7.45 5.96
N CYS A 151 3.61 -6.28 6.10
CA CYS A 151 3.05 -5.61 4.94
C CYS A 151 4.16 -5.18 3.98
N CYS A 152 4.26 -5.95 2.89
CA CYS A 152 5.02 -5.76 1.68
C CYS A 152 6.12 -4.70 1.74
N ARG A 153 7.36 -5.17 1.86
CA ARG A 153 8.50 -4.50 1.25
C ARG A 153 8.06 -4.08 -0.16
N TRP A 154 7.93 -2.76 -0.40
CA TRP A 154 7.28 -2.03 -1.51
C TRP A 154 7.63 -2.43 -2.97
N ASN A 155 8.19 -3.61 -3.20
CA ASN A 155 8.65 -4.11 -4.50
C ASN A 155 7.56 -4.83 -5.31
N ALA A 156 6.32 -4.97 -4.80
CA ALA A 156 5.29 -5.82 -5.42
C ALA A 156 3.91 -5.17 -5.63
N ILE A 157 3.73 -3.86 -5.37
CA ILE A 157 2.45 -3.17 -5.58
C ILE A 157 2.58 -2.01 -6.52
#